data_AF-A0A4U6C921-F1
#
_entry.id   AF-A0A4U6C921-F1
#
_cell.length_a   1.000
_cell.length_b   1.000
_cell.length_c   1.000
_cell.angle_alpha   90.00
_cell.angle_beta   90.00
_cell.angle_gamma   90.00
#
_symmetry.space_group_name_H-M   'P 1'
#
loop_
_entity.id
_entity.type
_entity.pdbx_description
1 polymer ?
#
loop_
_entity_poly.entity_id
_entity_poly.type
_entity_poly.pdbx_seq_one_letter_code
_entity_poly.pdbx_strand_id
1 'polypeptide(L)'
;MARPVAEWIGKHHGVNIPPRVRLRVFDRHSGICHLCKLPIKSGETWQADHVVALINGGEHREANLAPAHSHCHVGKTARDLAEKSKVARVRQKHTGAKRSKQSIHSRGFDRKERDQKPSLPPRSMFQPKEADA
;
A
#
# COMPACT_ATOMS: atom_id res chain seq x y z
N MET A 1 40.56 6.14 -21.78
CA MET A 1 39.56 5.34 -21.04
C MET A 1 39.19 6.10 -19.78
N ALA A 2 37.91 6.27 -19.47
CA ALA A 2 37.49 6.94 -18.22
C ALA A 2 37.89 6.07 -17.02
N ARG A 3 38.35 6.71 -15.93
CA ARG A 3 38.75 6.00 -14.70
C ARG A 3 37.52 5.25 -14.13
N PRO A 4 37.68 4.06 -13.54
CA PRO A 4 36.57 3.38 -12.86
C PRO A 4 36.06 4.28 -11.73
N VAL A 5 34.76 4.60 -11.78
CA VAL A 5 34.11 5.40 -10.74
C VAL A 5 33.64 4.44 -9.65
N ALA A 6 34.11 4.63 -8.43
CA ALA A 6 33.64 3.86 -7.29
C ALA A 6 32.13 4.09 -7.07
N GLU A 7 31.43 3.02 -6.66
CA GLU A 7 30.01 3.09 -6.30
C GLU A 7 29.81 4.12 -5.18
N TRP A 8 28.73 4.90 -5.28
CA TRP A 8 28.35 5.77 -4.18
C TRP A 8 27.60 4.99 -3.10
N ILE A 9 28.13 5.07 -1.87
CA ILE A 9 27.50 4.57 -0.65
C ILE A 9 27.32 5.77 0.28
N GLY A 10 26.10 6.02 0.73
CA GLY A 10 25.82 7.14 1.64
C GLY A 10 26.39 6.89 3.04
N LYS A 11 26.98 7.93 3.64
CA LYS A 11 27.56 7.86 4.99
C LYS A 11 26.52 7.54 6.08
N HIS A 12 25.30 8.05 5.91
CA HIS A 12 24.14 7.78 6.77
C HIS A 12 22.85 7.95 5.96
N HIS A 13 21.72 7.43 6.48
CA HIS A 13 20.42 7.41 5.79
C HIS A 13 19.81 8.80 5.49
N GLY A 14 20.31 9.86 6.12
CA GLY A 14 19.87 11.24 5.91
C GLY A 14 20.69 12.03 4.89
N VAL A 15 21.72 11.44 4.27
CA VAL A 15 22.54 12.15 3.27
C VAL A 15 21.73 12.29 1.98
N ASN A 16 21.70 13.49 1.40
CA ASN A 16 21.08 13.67 0.09
C ASN A 16 21.93 13.01 -1.02
N ILE A 17 21.27 12.39 -1.99
CA ILE A 17 21.95 11.72 -3.10
C ILE A 17 22.62 12.78 -3.99
N PRO A 18 23.95 12.75 -4.17
CA PRO A 18 24.66 13.75 -4.96
C PRO A 18 24.16 13.81 -6.42
N PRO A 19 24.10 15.00 -7.05
CA PRO A 19 23.62 15.15 -8.44
C PRO A 19 24.33 14.23 -9.44
N ARG A 20 25.64 14.04 -9.30
CA ARG A 20 26.43 13.11 -10.13
C ARG A 20 25.95 11.66 -10.06
N VAL A 21 25.46 11.23 -8.90
CA VAL A 21 24.93 9.87 -8.69
C VAL A 21 23.54 9.76 -9.30
N ARG A 22 22.71 10.80 -9.12
CA ARG A 22 21.38 10.87 -9.73
C ARG A 22 21.44 10.74 -11.25
N LEU A 23 22.37 11.46 -11.90
CA LEU A 23 22.59 11.36 -13.34
C LEU A 23 22.98 9.94 -13.76
N ARG A 24 23.98 9.32 -13.09
CA ARG A 24 24.37 7.94 -13.39
C ARG A 24 23.22 6.94 -13.24
N VAL A 25 22.38 7.11 -12.23
CA VAL A 25 21.21 6.27 -12.01
C VAL A 25 20.19 6.47 -13.14
N PHE A 26 19.93 7.73 -13.53
CA PHE A 26 19.04 8.02 -14.64
C PHE A 26 19.55 7.39 -15.95
N ASP A 27 20.83 7.55 -16.26
CA ASP A 27 21.45 7.00 -17.47
C ASP A 27 21.45 5.46 -17.48
N ARG A 28 21.77 4.84 -16.34
CA ARG A 28 21.75 3.38 -16.17
C ARG A 28 20.40 2.76 -16.47
N HIS A 29 19.33 3.45 -16.07
CA HIS A 29 17.95 3.01 -16.30
C HIS A 29 17.35 3.62 -17.58
N SER A 30 18.17 4.26 -18.42
CA SER A 30 17.75 4.90 -19.68
C SER A 30 16.58 5.87 -19.51
N GLY A 31 16.49 6.55 -18.37
CA GLY A 31 15.40 7.45 -18.03
C GLY A 31 14.04 6.76 -17.83
N ILE A 32 14.00 5.45 -17.63
CA ILE A 32 12.75 4.70 -17.47
C ILE A 32 12.39 4.58 -15.98
N CYS A 33 11.17 4.99 -15.63
CA CYS A 33 10.66 4.81 -14.27
C CYS A 33 10.59 3.32 -13.92
N HIS A 34 11.25 2.92 -12.83
CA HIS A 34 11.27 1.51 -12.45
C HIS A 34 9.92 0.98 -11.92
N LEU A 35 8.99 1.86 -11.56
CA LEU A 35 7.67 1.50 -11.03
C LEU A 35 6.61 1.29 -12.11
N CYS A 36 6.45 2.25 -13.02
CA CYS A 36 5.46 2.15 -14.10
C CYS A 36 6.05 1.68 -15.43
N LYS A 37 7.39 1.54 -15.52
CA LYS A 37 8.12 1.12 -16.73
C LYS A 37 7.95 2.06 -17.93
N LEU A 38 7.49 3.29 -17.70
CA LEU A 38 7.35 4.33 -18.72
C LEU A 38 8.56 5.28 -18.69
N PRO A 39 8.95 5.85 -19.85
CA PRO A 39 10.05 6.81 -19.91
C PRO A 39 9.66 8.13 -19.24
N ILE A 40 10.59 8.70 -18.47
CA ILE A 40 10.49 10.02 -17.86
C ILE A 40 10.79 11.05 -18.94
N LYS A 41 9.84 11.95 -19.20
CA LYS A 41 10.01 12.98 -20.24
C LYS A 41 10.91 14.11 -19.75
N SER A 42 11.56 14.81 -20.68
CA SER A 42 12.31 16.03 -20.38
C SER A 42 11.38 17.09 -19.75
N GLY A 43 11.76 17.62 -18.60
CA GLY A 43 10.96 18.59 -17.83
C GLY A 43 10.00 17.96 -16.82
N GLU A 44 9.84 16.63 -16.83
CA GLU A 44 9.06 15.93 -15.82
C GLU A 44 9.84 15.77 -14.51
N THR A 45 9.15 15.91 -13.38
CA THR A 45 9.78 15.77 -12.07
C THR A 45 9.95 14.30 -11.69
N TRP A 46 11.15 13.94 -11.25
CA TRP A 46 11.49 12.58 -10.85
C TRP A 46 12.37 12.56 -9.61
N GLN A 47 12.35 11.43 -8.90
CA GLN A 47 13.13 11.19 -7.69
C GLN A 47 13.99 9.94 -7.85
N ALA A 48 15.20 9.97 -7.28
CA ALA A 48 16.04 8.79 -7.15
C ALA A 48 15.55 8.00 -5.92
N ASP A 49 14.73 6.99 -6.18
CA ASP A 49 14.07 6.18 -5.17
C ASP A 49 14.87 4.92 -4.84
N HIS A 50 14.76 4.45 -3.61
CA HIS A 50 15.36 3.19 -3.19
C HIS A 50 14.45 2.04 -3.62
N VAL A 51 14.93 1.17 -4.51
CA VAL A 51 14.17 -0.01 -5.01
C VAL A 51 13.64 -0.82 -3.83
N VAL A 52 14.50 -1.13 -2.86
CA VAL A 52 14.11 -1.55 -1.52
C VAL A 52 14.18 -0.35 -0.60
N ALA A 53 13.07 0.04 0.02
CA ALA A 53 13.02 1.19 0.91
C ALA A 53 13.96 1.03 2.11
N LEU A 54 14.64 2.12 2.50
CA LEU A 54 15.54 2.13 3.68
C LEU A 54 14.85 1.60 4.94
N ILE A 55 13.56 1.93 5.10
CA ILE A 55 12.75 1.56 6.26
C ILE A 55 12.44 0.07 6.34
N ASN A 56 12.51 -0.62 5.21
CA ASN A 56 12.31 -2.06 5.08
C ASN A 56 13.65 -2.82 4.97
N GLY A 57 14.76 -2.18 5.36
CA GLY A 57 16.10 -2.77 5.34
C GLY A 57 16.88 -2.56 4.04
N GLY A 58 16.42 -1.66 3.17
CA GLY A 58 17.15 -1.28 1.97
C GLY A 58 18.45 -0.53 2.28
N GLU A 59 19.45 -0.72 1.42
CA GLU A 59 20.73 -0.05 1.57
C GLU A 59 20.74 1.32 0.90
N HIS A 60 21.47 2.26 1.51
CA HIS A 60 21.65 3.62 0.98
C HIS A 60 22.82 3.69 -0.01
N ARG A 61 22.75 2.89 -1.07
CA ARG A 61 23.80 2.75 -2.10
C ARG A 61 23.24 2.93 -3.50
N GLU A 62 24.11 3.30 -4.43
CA GLU A 62 23.77 3.55 -5.82
C GLU A 62 23.17 2.33 -6.54
N ALA A 63 23.58 1.10 -6.19
CA ALA A 63 22.98 -0.11 -6.73
C ALA A 63 21.50 -0.29 -6.36
N ASN A 64 21.06 0.27 -5.23
CA ASN A 64 19.66 0.22 -4.78
C ASN A 64 18.85 1.45 -5.25
N LEU A 65 19.43 2.34 -6.05
CA LEU A 65 18.73 3.52 -6.56
C LEU A 65 18.19 3.28 -7.97
N ALA A 66 16.97 3.74 -8.20
CA ALA A 66 16.33 3.76 -9.51
C ALA A 66 15.49 5.03 -9.68
N PRO A 67 15.34 5.54 -10.91
CA PRO A 67 14.52 6.71 -11.15
C PRO A 67 13.03 6.34 -11.04
N ALA A 68 12.24 7.25 -10.46
CA ALA A 68 10.79 7.15 -10.38
C ALA A 68 10.14 8.50 -10.62
N HIS A 69 8.99 8.54 -11.32
CA HIS A 69 8.17 9.75 -11.37
C HIS A 69 7.77 10.18 -9.97
N SER A 70 7.67 11.49 -9.73
CA SER A 70 7.24 12.02 -8.43
C SER A 70 5.90 11.43 -7.98
N HIS A 71 4.94 11.26 -8.88
CA HIS A 71 3.63 10.68 -8.54
C HIS A 71 3.71 9.17 -8.24
N CYS A 72 4.54 8.41 -8.98
CA CYS A 72 4.75 6.99 -8.71
C CYS A 72 5.42 6.78 -7.34
N HIS A 73 6.37 7.65 -7.01
CA HIS A 73 7.11 7.61 -5.75
C HIS A 73 6.20 7.80 -4.52
N VAL A 74 5.20 8.68 -4.60
CA VAL A 74 4.20 8.86 -3.52
C VAL A 74 3.44 7.56 -3.27
N GLY A 75 2.98 6.89 -4.34
CA GLY A 75 2.28 5.62 -4.23
C GLY A 75 3.14 4.51 -3.63
N LYS A 76 4.42 4.44 -3.98
CA LYS A 76 5.37 3.50 -3.38
C LYS A 76 5.63 3.81 -1.91
N THR A 77 5.88 5.08 -1.56
CA THR A 77 6.10 5.50 -0.17
C THR A 77 4.94 5.06 0.74
N ALA A 78 3.69 5.21 0.28
CA ALA A 78 2.53 4.74 1.04
C ALA A 78 2.52 3.22 1.26
N ARG A 79 2.91 2.43 0.25
CA ARG A 79 3.02 0.97 0.35
C ARG A 79 4.13 0.56 1.31
N ASP A 80 5.30 1.20 1.22
CA ASP A 80 6.46 0.92 2.08
C ASP A 80 6.13 1.20 3.56
N LEU A 81 5.42 2.31 3.84
CA LEU A 81 4.95 2.65 5.18
C LEU A 81 3.91 1.66 5.73
N ALA A 82 3.00 1.18 4.87
CA ALA A 82 2.03 0.16 5.23
C ALA A 82 2.71 -1.17 5.58
N GLU A 83 3.72 -1.56 4.80
CA GLU A 83 4.54 -2.75 5.04
C GLU A 83 5.29 -2.65 6.37
N LYS A 84 6.02 -1.55 6.60
CA LYS A 84 6.70 -1.28 7.88
C LYS A 84 5.73 -1.43 9.06
N SER A 85 4.55 -0.82 8.97
CA SER A 85 3.54 -0.86 10.03
C SER A 85 3.04 -2.29 10.29
N LYS A 86 2.85 -3.07 9.22
CA LYS A 86 2.48 -4.49 9.32
C LYS A 86 3.60 -5.30 9.99
N VAL A 87 4.84 -5.17 9.54
CA VAL A 87 6.01 -5.88 10.10
C VAL A 87 6.17 -5.53 11.58
N ALA A 88 6.10 -4.26 11.94
CA ALA A 88 6.17 -3.81 13.33
C ALA A 88 5.05 -4.42 14.18
N ARG A 89 3.81 -4.46 13.68
CA ARG A 89 2.67 -5.07 14.38
C ARG A 89 2.84 -6.56 14.58
N VAL A 90 3.33 -7.29 13.58
CA VAL A 90 3.59 -8.73 13.68
C VAL A 90 4.70 -8.98 14.71
N ARG A 91 5.80 -8.23 14.62
CA ARG A 91 6.92 -8.32 15.56
C ARG A 91 6.48 -8.05 16.99
N GLN A 92 5.68 -7.00 17.22
CA GLN A 92 5.15 -6.67 18.55
C GLN A 92 4.30 -7.78 19.16
N LYS A 93 3.50 -8.50 18.35
CA LYS A 93 2.74 -9.66 18.81
C LYS A 93 3.67 -10.83 19.13
N HIS A 94 4.63 -11.10 18.25
CA HIS A 94 5.55 -12.23 18.41
C HIS A 94 6.45 -12.06 19.64
N THR A 95 6.97 -10.86 19.90
CA THR A 95 7.82 -10.58 21.06
C THR A 95 7.03 -10.37 22.36
N GLY A 96 5.70 -10.37 22.31
CA GLY A 96 4.85 -10.07 23.46
C GLY A 96 4.84 -8.60 23.90
N ALA A 97 5.53 -7.70 23.17
CA ALA A 97 5.57 -6.26 23.46
C ALA A 97 4.17 -5.62 23.42
N LYS A 98 3.26 -6.18 22.61
CA LYS A 98 1.85 -5.78 22.59
C LYS A 98 0.97 -6.95 23.02
N ARG A 99 0.36 -6.84 24.19
CA ARG A 99 -0.68 -7.77 24.64
C ARG A 99 -1.95 -7.57 23.80
N SER A 100 -2.61 -8.67 23.43
CA SER A 100 -3.93 -8.61 22.81
C SER A 100 -4.92 -7.95 23.77
N LYS A 101 -5.74 -7.04 23.27
CA LYS A 101 -6.83 -6.47 24.07
C LYS A 101 -7.78 -7.60 24.46
N GLN A 102 -8.19 -7.64 25.72
CA GLN A 102 -9.20 -8.58 26.19
C GLN A 102 -10.49 -8.39 25.38
N SER A 103 -11.20 -9.48 25.11
CA SER A 103 -12.54 -9.39 24.50
C SER A 103 -13.42 -8.53 25.40
N ILE A 104 -14.12 -7.55 24.80
CA ILE A 104 -15.08 -6.74 25.55
C ILE A 104 -16.28 -7.65 25.82
N HIS A 105 -16.43 -8.09 27.08
CA HIS A 105 -17.66 -8.74 27.52
C HIS A 105 -18.75 -7.68 27.70
N SER A 106 -19.49 -7.37 26.65
CA SER A 106 -20.71 -6.58 26.77
C SER A 106 -21.83 -7.43 27.39
N ARG A 107 -22.76 -6.81 28.11
CA ARG A 107 -24.04 -7.44 28.45
C ARG A 107 -24.70 -7.81 27.13
N GLY A 108 -24.92 -9.10 26.88
CA GLY A 108 -25.56 -9.57 25.64
C GLY A 108 -26.91 -8.85 25.42
N PHE A 109 -27.42 -8.88 24.18
CA PHE A 109 -28.73 -8.31 23.90
C PHE A 109 -29.80 -9.00 24.77
N ASP A 110 -30.74 -8.22 25.32
CA ASP A 110 -31.83 -8.80 26.10
C ASP A 110 -32.63 -9.77 25.21
N ARG A 111 -32.92 -10.96 25.75
CA ARG A 111 -33.63 -12.00 25.01
C ARG A 111 -35.06 -11.52 24.74
N LYS A 112 -35.35 -11.19 23.48
CA LYS A 112 -36.71 -10.90 23.02
C LYS A 112 -37.42 -12.21 22.67
N GLU A 113 -38.60 -12.45 23.25
CA GLU A 113 -39.48 -13.53 22.84
C GLU A 113 -39.94 -13.30 21.40
N ARG A 114 -39.94 -14.35 20.57
CA ARG A 114 -40.31 -14.21 19.16
C ARG A 114 -41.83 -14.20 19.05
N ASP A 115 -42.39 -13.01 18.81
CA ASP A 115 -43.82 -12.87 18.50
C ASP A 115 -44.18 -13.76 17.30
N GLN A 116 -45.26 -14.53 17.41
CA GLN A 116 -45.77 -15.32 16.30
C GLN A 116 -46.29 -14.37 15.21
N LYS A 117 -45.73 -14.46 14.01
CA LYS A 117 -46.21 -13.64 12.89
C LYS A 117 -47.64 -14.08 12.54
N PRO A 118 -48.61 -13.15 12.39
CA PRO A 118 -49.95 -13.52 11.95
C PRO A 118 -49.87 -14.15 10.55
N SER A 119 -50.55 -15.28 10.36
CA SER A 119 -50.70 -15.87 9.03
C SER A 119 -51.59 -14.97 8.19
N LEU A 120 -51.04 -14.38 7.13
CA LEU A 120 -51.84 -13.64 6.17
C LEU A 120 -52.77 -14.62 5.43
N PRO A 121 -54.02 -14.25 5.17
CA PRO A 121 -54.91 -15.08 4.37
C PRO A 121 -54.33 -15.26 2.96
N PRO A 122 -54.57 -16.41 2.31
CA PRO A 122 -54.12 -16.63 0.95
C PRO A 122 -54.74 -15.57 0.03
N ARG A 123 -53.89 -14.85 -0.71
CA ARG A 123 -54.34 -13.84 -1.66
C ARG A 123 -54.96 -14.57 -2.86
N SER A 124 -56.24 -14.34 -3.14
CA SER A 124 -56.85 -14.87 -4.37
C SER A 124 -56.22 -14.19 -5.57
N MET A 125 -55.61 -14.98 -6.46
CA MET A 125 -54.95 -14.45 -7.67
C MET A 125 -55.92 -14.26 -8.84
N PHE A 126 -57.11 -14.85 -8.78
CA PHE A 126 -58.13 -14.76 -9.82
C PHE A 126 -59.48 -14.43 -9.21
N GLN A 127 -60.18 -13.44 -9.77
CA GLN A 127 -61.59 -13.19 -9.51
C GLN A 127 -62.42 -13.82 -10.62
N PRO A 128 -63.55 -14.48 -10.32
CA PRO A 128 -64.45 -14.97 -11.36
C PRO A 128 -65.00 -13.79 -12.15
N LYS A 129 -64.96 -13.90 -13.48
CA LYS A 129 -65.51 -12.90 -14.39
C LYS A 129 -67.04 -13.01 -14.32
N GLU A 130 -67.72 -11.97 -13.87
CA GLU A 130 -69.18 -11.90 -13.89
C GLU A 130 -69.66 -12.06 -15.35
N ALA A 131 -70.62 -12.95 -15.57
CA ALA A 131 -71.20 -13.18 -16.88
C ALA A 131 -72.29 -12.14 -17.11
N ASP A 132 -72.00 -11.15 -17.96
CA ASP A 132 -72.99 -10.17 -18.45
C ASP A 132 -74.11 -10.90 -19.22
N ALA A 133 -75.36 -10.65 -18.82
CA ALA A 133 -76.58 -10.95 -19.55
C ALA A 133 -77.43 -9.66 -19.65
#